data_AF-A0A6J4UNR5-F1
#
_entry.id   AF-A0A6J4UNR5-F1
#
_cell.length_a   1.000
_cell.length_b   1.000
_cell.length_c   1.000
_cell.angle_alpha   90.00
_cell.angle_beta   90.00
_cell.angle_gamma   90.00
#
_symmetry.space_group_name_H-M   'P 1'
#
loop_
_entity.id
_entity.type
_entity.pdbx_description
1 polymer ?
#
loop_
_entity_poly.entity_id
_entity_poly.type
_entity_poly.pdbx_seq_one_letter_code
_entity_poly.pdbx_strand_id
1 'polypeptide(L)'
;MAEFAIGDAVTVRMPRGVNRRGVVGISVLYATSQEARFDGATGTVTEINPRGPYGVPLYLVDFREHKNKVAIPWQAQWFREEWIVSADQPAPAPKPAEAGELAAAAGWGRTTTGESS
;
A
#
# COMPACT_ATOMS: atom_id res chain seq x y z
N MET A 1 -14.03 -9.79 -3.68
CA MET A 1 -13.70 -11.21 -3.41
C MET A 1 -12.49 -11.14 -2.49
N ALA A 2 -12.51 -11.80 -1.34
CA ALA A 2 -11.43 -11.64 -0.37
C ALA A 2 -10.10 -12.09 -1.00
N GLU A 3 -9.12 -11.18 -1.10
CA GLU A 3 -7.84 -11.46 -1.77
C GLU A 3 -6.91 -12.37 -0.94
N PHE A 4 -7.19 -12.54 0.36
CA PHE A 4 -6.36 -13.28 1.31
C PHE A 4 -7.13 -14.43 1.98
N ALA A 5 -6.44 -15.54 2.26
CA ALA A 5 -6.99 -16.70 2.96
C ALA A 5 -6.45 -16.83 4.39
N ILE A 6 -7.10 -17.65 5.21
CA ILE A 6 -6.59 -18.02 6.53
C ILE A 6 -5.29 -18.82 6.35
N GLY A 7 -4.24 -18.41 7.04
CA GLY A 7 -2.89 -18.95 6.93
C GLY A 7 -1.95 -18.12 6.04
N ASP A 8 -2.45 -17.12 5.31
CA ASP A 8 -1.59 -16.24 4.50
C ASP A 8 -0.71 -15.36 5.39
N ALA A 9 0.58 -15.27 5.03
CA ALA A 9 1.49 -14.30 5.60
C ALA A 9 1.29 -12.94 4.91
N VAL A 10 0.98 -11.91 5.70
CA VAL A 10 0.71 -10.56 5.22
C VAL A 10 1.56 -9.54 5.95
N THR A 11 1.99 -8.51 5.23
CA THR A 11 2.64 -7.33 5.80
C THR A 11 1.64 -6.18 5.85
N VAL A 12 1.53 -5.55 7.01
CA VAL A 12 0.71 -4.35 7.17
C VAL A 12 1.42 -3.18 6.52
N ARG A 13 0.72 -2.45 5.67
CA ARG A 13 1.19 -1.25 5.01
C ARG A 13 0.15 -0.17 5.10
N MET A 14 0.58 1.00 5.54
CA MET A 14 -0.27 2.16 5.54
C MET A 14 -0.63 2.58 4.11
N PRO A 15 -1.91 2.83 3.80
CA PRO A 15 -2.32 3.32 2.49
C PRO A 15 -1.64 4.67 2.22
N ARG A 16 -0.82 4.70 1.17
CA ARG A 16 -0.08 5.89 0.77
C ARG A 16 -0.87 6.65 -0.29
N GLY A 17 -1.08 7.94 -0.06
CA GLY A 17 -1.66 8.84 -1.04
C GLY A 17 -0.56 9.59 -1.80
N VAL A 18 -0.75 9.80 -3.11
CA VAL A 18 0.06 10.76 -3.86
C VAL A 18 -0.54 12.15 -3.72
N ASN A 19 0.27 13.14 -3.33
CA ASN A 19 -0.21 14.53 -3.36
C ASN A 19 -0.29 15.04 -4.81
N ARG A 20 -0.92 16.21 -5.03
CA ARG A 20 -0.99 16.86 -6.36
C ARG A 20 0.38 17.13 -7.03
N ARG A 21 1.49 16.96 -6.31
CA ARG A 21 2.87 17.12 -6.80
C ARG A 21 3.57 15.77 -7.05
N GLY A 22 2.83 14.65 -7.01
CA GLY A 22 3.37 13.31 -7.25
C GLY A 22 4.23 12.75 -6.11
N VAL A 23 4.31 13.44 -4.96
CA VAL A 23 5.06 12.94 -3.80
C VAL A 23 4.19 11.93 -3.05
N VAL A 24 4.73 10.72 -2.88
CA VAL A 24 4.14 9.65 -2.07
C VAL A 24 4.24 10.06 -0.60
N GLY A 25 3.11 10.47 -0.02
CA GLY A 25 3.02 10.91 1.37
C GLY A 25 2.28 9.91 2.25
N ILE A 26 2.59 9.94 3.53
CA ILE A 26 1.75 9.34 4.58
C ILE A 26 0.38 10.01 4.48
N SER A 27 -0.68 9.24 4.25
CA SER A 27 -2.02 9.80 4.20
C SER A 27 -2.41 10.26 5.61
N VAL A 28 -2.48 11.58 5.80
CA VAL A 28 -2.75 12.20 7.12
C VAL A 28 -4.10 11.73 7.70
N LEU A 29 -5.05 11.36 6.82
CA LEU A 29 -6.36 10.81 7.17
C LEU A 29 -6.26 9.53 8.03
N TYR A 30 -5.20 8.75 7.83
CA TYR A 30 -5.03 7.45 8.46
C TYR A 30 -3.91 7.43 9.50
N ALA A 31 -3.16 8.53 9.65
CA ALA A 31 -1.99 8.59 10.54
C ALA A 31 -2.34 8.40 12.02
N THR A 32 -3.58 8.73 12.41
CA THR A 32 -4.10 8.53 13.78
C THR A 32 -4.82 7.19 13.95
N SER A 33 -4.95 6.39 12.89
CA SER A 33 -5.62 5.09 12.96
C SER A 33 -4.78 4.10 13.77
N GLN A 34 -5.45 3.18 14.45
CA GLN A 34 -4.77 2.16 15.26
C GLN A 34 -3.93 1.23 14.36
N GLU A 35 -4.41 0.96 13.15
CA GLU A 35 -3.71 0.19 12.12
C GLU A 35 -2.35 0.80 11.74
N ALA A 36 -2.17 2.12 11.81
CA ALA A 36 -0.92 2.79 11.47
C ALA A 36 0.24 2.42 12.40
N ARG A 37 -0.05 1.99 13.64
CA ARG A 37 0.98 1.53 14.59
C ARG A 37 1.62 0.19 14.17
N PHE A 38 0.98 -0.51 13.26
CA PHE A 38 1.42 -1.81 12.75
C PHE A 38 2.12 -1.66 11.39
N ASP A 39 2.32 -0.46 10.85
CA ASP A 39 2.99 -0.28 9.54
C ASP A 39 4.36 -0.96 9.52
N GLY A 40 4.53 -1.85 8.53
CA GLY A 40 5.74 -2.66 8.35
C GLY A 40 5.79 -3.92 9.21
N ALA A 41 4.79 -4.22 10.04
CA ALA A 41 4.70 -5.49 10.75
C ALA A 41 4.17 -6.60 9.83
N THR A 42 4.78 -7.78 9.93
CA THR A 42 4.36 -9.00 9.23
C THR A 42 3.66 -9.92 10.21
N GLY A 43 2.53 -10.48 9.80
CA GLY A 43 1.73 -11.42 10.58
C GLY A 43 1.05 -12.46 9.69
N THR A 44 0.31 -13.36 10.31
CA THR A 44 -0.45 -14.42 9.63
C THR A 44 -1.95 -14.13 9.77
N VAL A 45 -2.72 -14.26 8.68
CA VAL A 45 -4.17 -14.16 8.73
C VAL A 45 -4.75 -15.37 9.48
N THR A 46 -5.45 -15.15 10.58
CA THR A 46 -6.04 -16.22 11.40
C THR A 46 -7.56 -16.31 11.25
N GLU A 47 -8.23 -15.20 10.96
CA GLU A 47 -9.68 -15.16 10.78
C GLU A 47 -10.08 -14.12 9.72
N ILE A 48 -11.21 -14.35 9.05
CA ILE A 48 -11.76 -13.45 8.04
C ILE A 48 -13.22 -13.17 8.38
N ASN A 49 -13.55 -11.90 8.54
CA ASN A 49 -14.92 -11.44 8.71
C ASN A 49 -15.39 -10.77 7.40
N PRO A 50 -16.17 -11.48 6.56
CA PRO A 50 -16.67 -10.93 5.30
C PRO A 50 -17.80 -9.91 5.48
N ARG A 51 -18.34 -9.76 6.70
CA ARG A 51 -19.43 -8.82 7.05
C ARG A 51 -18.96 -7.82 8.08
N GLY A 52 -17.78 -7.26 7.88
CA GLY A 52 -17.29 -6.16 8.70
C GLY A 52 -18.20 -4.92 8.61
N PRO A 53 -17.88 -3.88 9.40
CA PRO A 53 -18.66 -2.65 9.41
C PRO A 53 -18.76 -2.06 8.00
N TYR A 54 -19.96 -1.62 7.63
CA TYR A 54 -20.26 -1.06 6.30
C TYR A 54 -20.07 -2.05 5.13
N GLY A 55 -20.05 -3.36 5.40
CA GLY A 55 -19.89 -4.39 4.37
C GLY A 55 -18.46 -4.56 3.87
N VAL A 56 -17.48 -3.98 4.58
CA VAL A 56 -16.05 -4.10 4.25
C VAL A 56 -15.49 -5.39 4.88
N PRO A 57 -14.81 -6.26 4.13
CA PRO A 57 -14.18 -7.45 4.69
C PRO A 57 -13.03 -7.04 5.62
N LEU A 58 -12.95 -7.71 6.78
CA LEU A 58 -11.86 -7.56 7.74
C LEU A 58 -11.08 -8.86 7.87
N TYR A 59 -9.78 -8.73 8.08
CA TYR A 59 -8.82 -9.83 8.23
C TYR A 59 -8.15 -9.69 9.59
N LEU A 60 -8.25 -10.73 10.43
CA LEU A 60 -7.54 -10.79 11.69
C LEU A 60 -6.13 -11.28 11.43
N VAL A 61 -5.14 -10.45 11.76
CA VAL A 61 -3.73 -10.76 11.58
C VAL A 61 -3.09 -10.96 12.94
N ASP A 62 -2.48 -12.14 13.16
CA ASP A 62 -1.67 -12.44 14.35
C ASP A 62 -0.18 -12.28 14.06
N PHE A 63 0.51 -11.60 14.98
CA PHE A 63 1.91 -11.19 14.84
C PHE A 63 2.89 -12.02 15.69
N ARG A 64 2.41 -13.00 16.46
CA ARG A 64 3.23 -13.72 17.46
C ARG A 64 4.30 -14.59 16.81
N GLU A 65 4.00 -15.18 15.66
CA GLU A 65 4.89 -16.12 14.97
C GLU A 65 6.00 -15.43 14.17
N HIS A 66 5.92 -14.10 14.01
CA HIS A 66 6.83 -13.32 13.17
C HIS A 66 7.79 -12.46 13.99
N LYS A 67 9.07 -12.46 13.63
CA LYS A 67 10.09 -11.59 14.23
C LYS A 67 9.97 -10.16 13.70
N ASN A 68 9.04 -9.41 14.26
CA ASN A 68 8.82 -8.01 13.92
C ASN A 68 9.84 -7.08 14.59
N LYS A 69 10.42 -6.15 13.82
CA LYS A 69 11.33 -5.10 14.33
C LYS A 69 10.57 -3.90 14.93
N VAL A 70 9.30 -3.77 14.59
CA VAL A 70 8.42 -2.68 15.05
C VAL A 70 7.82 -3.06 16.41
N ALA A 71 7.71 -2.10 17.32
CA ALA A 71 7.09 -2.33 18.63
C ALA A 71 5.57 -2.43 18.46
N ILE A 72 5.07 -3.67 18.39
CA ILE A 72 3.65 -3.94 18.17
C ILE A 72 2.90 -3.84 19.51
N PRO A 73 1.85 -3.01 19.61
CA PRO A 73 1.19 -2.75 20.89
C PRO A 73 0.32 -3.92 21.39
N TRP A 74 -0.12 -4.82 20.50
CA TRP A 74 -0.82 -6.06 20.86
C TRP A 74 -0.63 -7.13 19.79
N GLN A 75 -0.96 -8.38 20.14
CA GLN A 75 -0.54 -9.56 19.37
C GLN A 75 -1.40 -9.87 18.13
N ALA A 76 -2.66 -9.43 18.08
CA ALA A 76 -3.55 -9.66 16.94
C ALA A 76 -4.51 -8.49 16.71
N GLN A 77 -4.72 -8.08 15.45
CA GLN A 77 -5.55 -6.94 15.08
C GLN A 77 -6.35 -7.20 13.80
N TRP A 78 -7.57 -6.68 13.76
CA TRP A 78 -8.39 -6.64 12.55
C TRP A 78 -7.92 -5.52 11.61
N PHE A 79 -7.65 -5.87 10.36
CA PHE A 79 -7.29 -4.94 9.29
C PHE A 79 -8.29 -5.03 8.15
N ARG A 80 -8.42 -3.93 7.41
CA ARG A 80 -9.09 -3.94 6.11
C ARG A 80 -8.12 -4.41 5.04
N GLU A 81 -8.66 -4.86 3.91
CA GLU A 81 -7.87 -5.26 2.74
C GLU A 81 -6.85 -4.20 2.30
N GLU A 82 -7.24 -2.91 2.34
CA GLU A 82 -6.39 -1.78 1.91
C GLU A 82 -5.10 -1.60 2.75
N TRP A 83 -5.03 -2.23 3.93
CA TRP A 83 -3.92 -2.10 4.89
C TRP A 83 -2.95 -3.28 4.86
N ILE A 84 -3.24 -4.34 4.09
CA ILE A 84 -2.43 -5.56 4.08
C ILE A 84 -1.96 -5.88 2.68
N VAL A 85 -0.74 -6.39 2.57
CA VAL A 85 -0.15 -6.89 1.32
C VAL A 85 0.44 -8.26 1.58
N SER A 86 0.42 -9.16 0.58
CA SER A 86 1.06 -10.46 0.70
C SER A 86 2.53 -10.29 1.05
N ALA A 87 3.03 -11.01 2.06
CA ALA A 87 4.43 -10.93 2.47
C ALA A 87 5.40 -11.48 1.40
N ASP A 88 4.91 -12.40 0.56
CA ASP A 88 5.67 -13.01 -0.54
C ASP A 88 5.69 -12.15 -1.81
N GLN A 89 4.79 -11.17 -1.95
CA GLN A 89 4.78 -10.30 -3.11
C GLN A 89 5.65 -9.05 -2.85
N PRO A 90 6.63 -8.75 -3.72
CA PRO A 90 7.22 -7.42 -3.73
C PRO A 90 6.09 -6.41 -3.96
N ALA A 91 6.01 -5.41 -3.07
CA ALA A 91 4.94 -4.42 -3.06
C ALA A 91 4.55 -4.01 -4.49
N PRO A 92 3.26 -4.05 -4.86
CA PRO A 92 2.86 -3.59 -6.18
C PRO A 92 3.39 -2.18 -6.34
N ALA A 93 4.27 -1.99 -7.33
CA ALA A 93 4.68 -0.67 -7.76
C ALA A 93 3.41 0.15 -7.96
N PRO A 94 3.37 1.42 -7.52
CA PRO A 94 2.19 2.25 -7.67
C PRO A 94 1.75 2.16 -9.13
N LYS A 95 0.53 1.62 -9.37
CA LYS A 95 -0.03 1.57 -10.72
C LYS A 95 -0.01 3.01 -11.24
N PRO A 96 0.65 3.29 -12.37
CA PRO A 96 0.56 4.60 -13.00
C PRO A 96 -0.85 4.71 -13.59
N ALA A 97 -1.83 5.07 -12.76
CA ALA A 97 -3.03 5.68 -13.27
C ALA A 97 -2.58 6.99 -13.97
N GLU A 98 -2.77 7.04 -15.28
CA GLU A 98 -2.64 8.23 -16.13
C GLU A 98 -1.23 8.72 -16.51
N ALA A 99 -0.25 7.83 -16.70
CA ALA A 99 0.98 8.20 -17.43
C ALA A 99 0.88 8.01 -18.96
N GLY A 100 -0.27 7.56 -19.46
CA GLY A 100 -0.42 7.08 -20.84
C GLY A 100 -0.92 8.08 -21.88
N GLU A 101 -1.56 9.20 -21.49
CA GLU A 101 -2.25 10.04 -22.48
C GLU A 101 -1.56 11.40 -22.76
N LEU A 102 -0.55 11.78 -21.97
CA LEU A 102 0.21 13.03 -22.18
C LEU A 102 1.58 12.83 -22.85
N ALA A 103 2.04 11.58 -23.02
CA ALA A 103 3.34 11.28 -23.64
C ALA A 103 3.36 11.43 -25.17
N ALA A 104 2.19 11.61 -25.82
CA ALA A 104 2.10 11.72 -27.28
C ALA A 104 2.46 13.11 -27.84
N ALA A 105 2.78 14.11 -27.01
CA ALA A 105 3.01 15.49 -27.46
C ALA A 105 4.47 15.97 -27.35
N ALA A 106 5.46 15.08 -27.24
CA ALA A 106 6.89 15.45 -27.22
C ALA A 106 7.64 14.89 -28.44
N GLY A 107 7.15 15.22 -29.64
CA GLY A 107 7.85 14.97 -30.91
C GLY A 107 8.95 15.99 -31.18
N TRP A 108 10.20 15.58 -30.94
CA TRP A 108 11.44 16.02 -31.58
C TRP A 108 11.57 17.44 -32.16
N GLY A 109 12.28 18.31 -31.45
CA GLY A 109 13.06 19.40 -32.05
C GLY A 109 14.55 19.05 -32.09
N ARG A 110 15.04 18.55 -33.23
CA ARG A 110 16.48 18.36 -33.47
C ARG A 110 17.17 19.72 -33.63
N THR A 111 18.28 19.89 -32.92
CA THR A 111 19.24 20.98 -33.06
C THR A 111 19.87 20.99 -34.46
N THR A 112 20.01 22.18 -35.04
CA THR A 112 21.06 22.47 -36.02
C THR A 112 21.57 23.89 -35.82
N THR A 113 22.85 23.96 -35.51
CA THR A 113 23.78 25.09 -35.55
C THR A 113 23.64 25.91 -36.84
N GLY A 114 23.76 27.24 -36.72
CA GLY A 114 23.89 28.16 -37.85
C GLY A 114 24.39 29.51 -37.36
N GLU A 115 25.65 29.79 -37.68
CA GLU A 115 26.42 30.99 -37.41
C GLU A 115 26.04 32.16 -38.35
N SER A 116 26.45 33.37 -37.95
CA SER A 116 26.87 34.51 -38.77
C SER A 116 25.90 35.66 -39.10
N SER A 117 26.37 36.84 -38.63
CA SER A 117 26.29 38.23 -39.13
C SER A 117 25.04 39.06 -38.89
#